data_AF-A0A554VCI8-F1
#
_entry.id   AF-A0A554VCI8-F1
#
_cell.length_a   1.000
_cell.length_b   1.000
_cell.length_c   1.000
_cell.angle_alpha   90.00
_cell.angle_beta   90.00
_cell.angle_gamma   90.00
#
_symmetry.space_group_name_H-M   'P 1'
#
loop_
_entity.id
_entity.type
_entity.pdbx_description
1 polymer ?
#
loop_
_entity_poly.entity_id
_entity_poly.type
_entity_poly.pdbx_seq_one_letter_code
_entity_poly.pdbx_strand_id
1 'polypeptide(L)'
;MINSYSNYIRLFRFPYLKEGNTQGKVDSIRQFLKEKKYKNGHVTIDASDWYIDSRLRKRLKENSDANIEGFKNFYLQHIFERATFYENLSYKMTGRHINHTLLLHHNLTAALFLDDLIQMFKEKGWNIIPAEEAYKDPIFNKSPNHAGESLIWALAKDSGDFEEILRYPAEDSRYEKNKMDHLGL
;
A
#
# COMPACT_ATOMS: atom_id res chain seq x y z
N MET A 1 -24.08 -7.97 -10.24
CA MET A 1 -23.82 -7.03 -9.12
C MET A 1 -23.32 -7.84 -7.93
N ILE A 2 -22.26 -7.39 -7.24
CA ILE A 2 -21.67 -8.12 -6.11
C ILE A 2 -22.34 -7.85 -4.76
N ASN A 3 -23.33 -6.96 -4.71
CA ASN A 3 -24.00 -6.54 -3.49
C ASN A 3 -25.03 -7.55 -2.94
N SER A 4 -25.25 -8.66 -3.64
CA SER A 4 -26.14 -9.75 -3.22
C SER A 4 -25.44 -10.80 -2.34
N TYR A 5 -24.11 -10.76 -2.24
CA TYR A 5 -23.36 -11.71 -1.41
C TYR A 5 -23.43 -11.30 0.07
N SER A 6 -23.54 -12.29 0.97
CA SER A 6 -23.67 -12.07 2.42
C SER A 6 -22.46 -11.40 3.06
N ASN A 7 -21.28 -11.58 2.46
CA ASN A 7 -20.01 -11.00 2.87
C ASN A 7 -19.65 -9.73 2.08
N TYR A 8 -20.63 -9.09 1.43
CA TYR A 8 -20.41 -7.84 0.71
C TYR A 8 -20.09 -6.69 1.68
N ILE A 9 -18.96 -6.01 1.45
CA ILE A 9 -18.52 -4.85 2.24
C ILE A 9 -18.48 -3.60 1.34
N ARG A 10 -18.97 -2.48 1.88
CA ARG A 10 -19.01 -1.18 1.17
C ARG A 10 -17.70 -0.41 1.32
N LEU A 11 -16.63 -0.94 0.74
CA LEU A 11 -15.35 -0.25 0.60
C LEU A 11 -15.16 0.19 -0.84
N PHE A 12 -14.68 1.42 -1.04
CA PHE A 12 -14.31 1.94 -2.35
C PHE A 12 -12.85 2.38 -2.34
N ARG A 13 -12.01 1.75 -3.16
CA ARG A 13 -10.59 2.12 -3.30
C ARG A 13 -10.39 2.92 -4.57
N PHE A 14 -9.93 4.16 -4.43
CA PHE A 14 -9.67 5.05 -5.55
C PHE A 14 -8.49 4.56 -6.40
N PRO A 15 -8.59 4.60 -7.74
CA PRO A 15 -7.43 4.45 -8.61
C PRO A 15 -6.33 5.44 -8.21
N TYR A 16 -5.07 4.98 -8.20
CA TYR A 16 -3.92 5.77 -7.78
C TYR A 16 -4.00 6.32 -6.34
N LEU A 17 -4.96 5.85 -5.53
CA LEU A 17 -5.28 6.36 -4.19
C LEU A 17 -5.72 7.84 -4.17
N LYS A 18 -5.97 8.46 -5.33
CA LYS A 18 -6.26 9.89 -5.46
C LYS A 18 -7.76 10.14 -5.55
N GLU A 19 -8.28 10.96 -4.65
CA GLU A 19 -9.72 11.26 -4.55
C GLU A 19 -10.14 12.46 -5.41
N GLY A 20 -9.19 13.20 -5.99
CA GLY A 20 -9.44 14.36 -6.82
C GLY A 20 -8.23 15.27 -6.91
N ASN A 21 -8.26 16.25 -7.81
CA ASN A 21 -7.19 17.26 -7.97
C ASN A 21 -7.58 18.65 -7.46
N THR A 22 -8.77 18.80 -6.89
CA THR A 22 -9.25 20.03 -6.25
C THR A 22 -10.04 19.68 -4.99
N GLN A 23 -10.06 20.59 -4.01
CA GLN A 23 -10.81 20.38 -2.77
C GLN A 23 -12.29 20.07 -3.03
N GLY A 24 -12.94 20.83 -3.92
CA GLY A 24 -14.35 20.60 -4.25
C GLY A 24 -14.64 19.22 -4.85
N LYS A 25 -13.71 18.64 -5.63
CA LYS A 25 -13.86 17.26 -6.14
C LYS A 25 -13.73 16.23 -5.02
N VAL A 26 -12.73 16.41 -4.16
CA VAL A 26 -12.48 15.55 -3.01
C VAL A 26 -13.69 15.56 -2.07
N ASP A 27 -14.20 16.74 -1.72
CA ASP A 27 -15.36 16.88 -0.84
C ASP A 27 -16.61 16.25 -1.45
N SER A 28 -16.85 16.51 -2.74
CA SER A 28 -18.00 15.97 -3.46
C SER A 28 -18.00 14.44 -3.47
N ILE A 29 -16.86 13.80 -3.78
CA ILE A 29 -16.81 12.34 -3.84
C ILE A 29 -16.86 11.70 -2.44
N ARG A 30 -16.24 12.31 -1.43
CA ARG A 30 -16.33 11.84 -0.04
C ARG A 30 -17.76 11.92 0.49
N GLN A 31 -18.45 13.03 0.20
CA GLN A 31 -19.86 13.20 0.56
C GLN A 31 -20.74 12.16 -0.14
N PHE A 32 -20.52 11.91 -1.44
CA PHE A 32 -21.24 10.87 -2.18
C PHE A 32 -21.03 9.47 -1.58
N LEU A 33 -19.79 9.09 -1.27
CA LEU A 33 -19.50 7.79 -0.64
C LEU A 33 -20.22 7.66 0.72
N LYS A 34 -20.19 8.72 1.54
CA LYS A 34 -20.88 8.77 2.83
C LYS A 34 -22.39 8.56 2.67
N GLU A 35 -23.03 9.26 1.74
CA GLU A 35 -24.47 9.10 1.43
C GLU A 35 -24.82 7.69 0.96
N LYS A 36 -23.93 7.05 0.18
CA LYS A 36 -24.08 5.66 -0.27
C LYS A 36 -23.63 4.64 0.77
N LYS A 37 -23.23 5.07 1.97
CA LYS A 37 -22.74 4.24 3.08
C LYS A 37 -21.49 3.43 2.70
N TYR A 38 -20.68 3.96 1.79
CA TYR A 38 -19.35 3.44 1.50
C TYR A 38 -18.31 4.13 2.38
N LYS A 39 -17.28 3.37 2.75
CA LYS A 39 -16.04 3.89 3.31
C LYS A 39 -14.97 3.89 2.24
N ASN A 40 -14.00 4.79 2.36
CA ASN A 40 -12.78 4.70 1.55
C ASN A 40 -12.01 3.43 1.97
N GLY A 41 -11.70 2.58 1.00
CA GLY A 41 -10.85 1.40 1.15
C GLY A 41 -9.39 1.80 1.22
N HIS A 42 -9.05 2.63 2.21
CA HIS A 42 -7.70 3.12 2.43
C HIS A 42 -6.71 1.96 2.54
N VAL A 43 -5.50 2.22 2.07
CA VAL A 43 -4.31 1.41 2.35
C VAL A 43 -3.46 2.16 3.37
N THR A 44 -2.79 1.45 4.27
CA THR A 44 -1.88 2.06 5.25
C THR A 44 -0.41 1.89 4.87
N ILE A 45 -0.10 0.85 4.09
CA ILE A 45 1.23 0.56 3.56
C ILE A 45 1.13 0.59 2.03
N ASP A 46 1.93 1.44 1.41
CA ASP A 46 2.19 1.44 -0.03
C ASP A 46 3.66 1.04 -0.24
N ALA A 47 3.95 0.32 -1.33
CA ALA A 47 5.26 -0.28 -1.56
C ALA A 47 5.63 -0.48 -3.03
N SER A 48 5.07 0.31 -3.96
CA SER A 48 5.47 0.34 -5.39
C SER A 48 5.72 -1.01 -6.06
N ASP A 49 4.99 -2.06 -5.67
CA ASP A 49 5.22 -3.45 -6.12
C ASP A 49 5.12 -3.60 -7.65
N TRP A 50 4.29 -2.75 -8.27
CA TRP A 50 4.13 -2.61 -9.71
C TRP A 50 5.43 -2.31 -10.47
N TYR A 51 6.38 -1.61 -9.86
CA TYR A 51 7.63 -1.28 -10.52
C TYR A 51 8.55 -2.50 -10.61
N ILE A 52 8.59 -3.30 -9.53
CA ILE A 52 9.33 -4.55 -9.48
C ILE A 52 8.75 -5.55 -10.49
N ASP A 53 7.42 -5.63 -10.59
CA ASP A 53 6.73 -6.43 -11.62
C ASP A 53 7.13 -6.01 -13.04
N SER A 54 7.14 -4.71 -13.32
CA SER A 54 7.53 -4.19 -14.63
C SER A 54 8.95 -4.63 -15.02
N ARG A 55 9.90 -4.56 -14.08
CA ARG A 55 11.29 -4.99 -14.30
C ARG A 55 11.39 -6.50 -14.49
N LEU A 56 10.68 -7.30 -13.68
CA LEU A 56 10.65 -8.76 -13.81
C LEU A 56 10.09 -9.19 -15.16
N ARG A 57 8.95 -8.63 -15.56
CA ARG A 57 8.33 -8.96 -16.86
C ARG A 57 9.22 -8.57 -18.03
N LYS A 58 9.94 -7.45 -17.93
CA LYS A 58 10.94 -7.07 -18.94
C LYS A 58 12.05 -8.12 -19.03
N ARG A 59 12.63 -8.55 -17.90
CA ARG A 59 13.66 -9.59 -17.85
C ARG A 59 13.19 -10.89 -18.51
N LEU A 60 12.00 -11.35 -18.15
CA LEU A 60 11.46 -12.61 -18.67
C LEU A 60 11.06 -12.53 -20.15
N LYS A 61 10.76 -11.32 -20.65
CA LYS A 61 10.54 -11.10 -22.09
C LYS A 61 11.85 -11.19 -22.89
N GLU A 62 12.96 -10.76 -22.30
CA GLU A 62 14.30 -10.83 -22.94
C GLU A 62 14.90 -12.23 -22.82
N ASN A 63 14.65 -12.93 -21.70
CA ASN A 63 15.05 -14.30 -21.45
C ASN A 63 14.04 -15.00 -20.54
N SER A 64 13.22 -15.89 -21.10
CA SER A 64 12.16 -16.61 -20.36
C SER A 64 12.70 -17.53 -19.27
N ASP A 65 13.95 -17.99 -19.39
CA ASP A 65 14.61 -18.90 -18.45
C ASP A 65 15.54 -18.13 -17.48
N ALA A 66 15.44 -16.80 -17.43
CA ALA A 66 16.25 -16.00 -16.53
C ALA A 66 16.01 -16.41 -15.07
N ASN A 67 17.08 -16.49 -14.28
CA ASN A 67 16.98 -16.66 -12.84
C ASN A 67 16.30 -15.43 -12.20
N ILE A 68 15.16 -15.64 -11.53
CA ILE A 68 14.35 -14.59 -10.91
C ILE A 68 14.53 -14.46 -9.40
N GLU A 69 15.45 -15.23 -8.79
CA GLU A 69 15.67 -15.23 -7.34
C GLU A 69 16.05 -13.85 -6.80
N GLY A 70 16.80 -13.06 -7.58
CA GLY A 70 17.11 -11.68 -7.23
C GLY A 70 15.87 -10.78 -7.17
N PHE A 71 14.87 -11.01 -8.02
CA PHE A 71 13.60 -10.27 -7.99
C PHE A 71 12.75 -10.66 -6.78
N LYS A 72 12.70 -11.95 -6.45
CA LYS A 72 12.03 -12.44 -5.23
C LYS A 72 12.62 -11.76 -4.00
N ASN A 73 13.93 -11.86 -3.81
CA ASN A 73 14.60 -11.29 -2.64
C ASN A 73 14.42 -9.77 -2.55
N PHE A 74 14.50 -9.05 -3.68
CA PHE A 74 14.24 -7.62 -3.70
C PHE A 74 12.78 -7.29 -3.35
N TYR A 75 11.82 -8.02 -3.92
CA TYR A 75 10.38 -7.83 -3.67
C TYR A 75 10.03 -7.99 -2.18
N LEU A 76 10.47 -9.10 -1.58
CA LEU A 76 10.27 -9.38 -0.17
C LEU A 76 10.88 -8.27 0.69
N GLN A 77 12.17 -8.01 0.51
CA GLN A 77 12.89 -7.02 1.32
C GLN A 77 12.29 -5.61 1.17
N HIS A 78 11.94 -5.18 -0.06
CA HIS A 78 11.37 -3.87 -0.30
C HIS A 78 10.03 -3.68 0.40
N ILE A 79 9.10 -4.64 0.25
CA ILE A 79 7.79 -4.55 0.90
C ILE A 79 7.93 -4.55 2.42
N PHE A 80 8.84 -5.35 2.97
CA PHE A 80 9.09 -5.36 4.41
C PHE A 80 9.70 -4.03 4.91
N GLU A 81 10.63 -3.43 4.15
CA GLU A 81 11.19 -2.10 4.44
C GLU A 81 10.10 -1.03 4.48
N ARG A 82 9.16 -1.04 3.52
CA ARG A 82 8.03 -0.09 3.48
C ARG A 82 7.03 -0.35 4.60
N ALA A 83 6.68 -1.61 4.87
CA ALA A 83 5.81 -1.96 6.00
C ALA A 83 6.41 -1.49 7.34
N THR A 84 7.71 -1.71 7.55
CA THR A 84 8.43 -1.25 8.75
C THR A 84 8.43 0.28 8.85
N PHE A 85 8.60 0.99 7.74
CA PHE A 85 8.51 2.45 7.74
C PHE A 85 7.13 2.95 8.18
N TYR A 86 6.06 2.41 7.58
CA TYR A 86 4.69 2.83 7.88
C TYR A 86 4.21 2.42 9.27
N GLU A 87 4.65 1.26 9.76
CA GLU A 87 4.45 0.85 11.16
C GLU A 87 5.06 1.89 12.10
N ASN A 88 6.36 2.17 11.96
CA ASN A 88 7.06 3.13 12.80
C ASN A 88 6.46 4.54 12.72
N LEU A 89 6.05 4.97 11.53
CA LEU A 89 5.39 6.27 11.34
C LEU A 89 4.03 6.30 12.07
N SER A 90 3.21 5.28 11.88
CA SER A 90 1.90 5.19 12.53
C SER A 90 2.02 5.09 14.06
N TYR A 91 3.02 4.38 14.57
CA TYR A 91 3.29 4.27 16.00
C TYR A 91 3.69 5.63 16.59
N LYS A 92 4.58 6.38 15.92
CA LYS A 92 4.96 7.73 16.36
C LYS A 92 3.77 8.68 16.43
N MET A 93 2.82 8.54 15.51
CA MET A 93 1.62 9.39 15.45
C MET A 93 0.54 8.99 16.46
N THR A 94 0.43 7.70 16.78
CA THR A 94 -0.73 7.16 17.53
C THR A 94 -0.39 6.60 18.90
N GLY A 95 0.90 6.37 19.18
CA GLY A 95 1.39 5.72 20.41
C GLY A 95 1.03 4.24 20.53
N ARG A 96 0.58 3.59 19.46
CA ARG A 96 0.20 2.17 19.44
C ARG A 96 0.48 1.51 18.11
N HIS A 97 0.58 0.18 18.12
CA HIS A 97 0.54 -0.63 16.90
C HIS A 97 -0.90 -0.64 16.34
N ILE A 98 -1.04 -0.45 15.04
CA ILE A 98 -2.33 -0.46 14.35
C ILE A 98 -2.48 -1.71 13.49
N ASN A 99 -3.72 -2.07 13.13
CA ASN A 99 -3.90 -3.04 12.08
C ASN A 99 -3.65 -2.40 10.72
N HIS A 100 -2.68 -2.93 9.98
CA HIS A 100 -2.30 -2.42 8.67
C HIS A 100 -3.02 -3.14 7.52
N THR A 101 -3.26 -2.39 6.44
CA THR A 101 -3.55 -2.89 5.10
C THR A 101 -2.40 -2.58 4.16
N LEU A 102 -1.97 -3.59 3.39
CA LEU A 102 -0.90 -3.51 2.40
C LEU A 102 -1.47 -3.43 0.98
N LEU A 103 -1.04 -2.43 0.21
CA LEU A 103 -1.35 -2.34 -1.21
C LEU A 103 -0.49 -3.33 -2.00
N LEU A 104 -1.15 -4.26 -2.69
CA LEU A 104 -0.55 -5.11 -3.72
C LEU A 104 -1.40 -5.07 -4.97
N HIS A 105 -0.75 -5.28 -6.12
CA HIS A 105 -1.42 -5.47 -7.41
C HIS A 105 -1.50 -6.95 -7.75
N HIS A 106 -2.59 -7.37 -8.40
CA HIS A 106 -2.69 -8.72 -8.96
C HIS A 106 -1.84 -8.80 -10.24
N ASN A 107 -0.55 -9.05 -10.07
CA ASN A 107 0.48 -9.03 -11.10
C ASN A 107 1.40 -10.27 -10.99
N LEU A 108 2.48 -10.33 -11.79
CA LEU A 108 3.33 -11.52 -11.85
C LEU A 108 4.16 -11.67 -10.57
N THR A 109 4.72 -10.60 -10.01
CA THR A 109 5.49 -10.68 -8.76
C THR A 109 4.63 -11.16 -7.59
N ALA A 110 3.41 -10.63 -7.45
CA ALA A 110 2.48 -11.11 -6.44
C ALA A 110 2.09 -12.58 -6.67
N ALA A 111 1.81 -12.97 -7.92
CA ALA A 111 1.47 -14.36 -8.24
C ALA A 111 2.61 -15.35 -7.92
N LEU A 112 3.86 -14.93 -8.07
CA LEU A 112 5.03 -15.79 -7.84
C LEU A 112 5.50 -15.79 -6.38
N PHE A 113 5.38 -14.68 -5.65
CA PHE A 113 6.10 -14.47 -4.39
C PHE A 113 5.19 -14.18 -3.18
N LEU A 114 3.86 -14.21 -3.32
CA LEU A 114 2.95 -13.89 -2.21
C LEU A 114 3.08 -14.84 -1.02
N ASP A 115 3.24 -16.15 -1.27
CA ASP A 115 3.39 -17.13 -0.18
C ASP A 115 4.67 -16.89 0.63
N ASP A 116 5.78 -16.58 -0.07
CA ASP A 116 7.04 -16.19 0.57
C ASP A 116 6.91 -14.88 1.35
N LEU A 117 6.16 -13.92 0.82
CA LEU A 117 5.88 -12.64 1.50
C LEU A 117 5.11 -12.88 2.80
N ILE A 118 4.04 -13.68 2.74
CA ILE A 118 3.25 -14.06 3.91
C ILE A 118 4.12 -14.76 4.95
N GLN A 119 4.97 -15.69 4.52
CA GLN A 119 5.87 -16.40 5.42
C GLN A 119 6.89 -15.47 6.08
N MET A 120 7.57 -14.63 5.31
CA MET A 120 8.54 -13.67 5.85
C MET A 120 7.88 -12.72 6.87
N PHE A 121 6.66 -12.22 6.60
CA PHE A 121 5.96 -11.37 7.58
C PHE A 121 5.70 -12.12 8.89
N LYS A 122 5.23 -13.38 8.84
CA LYS A 122 5.04 -14.22 10.03
C LYS A 122 6.36 -14.43 10.80
N GLU A 123 7.44 -14.73 10.11
CA GLU A 123 8.78 -14.91 10.71
C GLU A 123 9.31 -13.62 11.35
N LYS A 124 8.91 -12.46 10.81
CA LYS A 124 9.22 -11.13 11.36
C LYS A 124 8.26 -10.68 12.47
N GLY A 125 7.37 -11.57 12.93
CA GLY A 125 6.45 -11.31 14.04
C GLY A 125 5.15 -10.58 13.67
N TRP A 126 4.83 -10.47 12.38
CA TRP A 126 3.56 -9.90 11.93
C TRP A 126 2.46 -10.97 11.92
N ASN A 127 1.25 -10.57 12.31
CA ASN A 127 0.06 -11.39 12.20
C ASN A 127 -0.69 -11.08 10.91
N ILE A 128 -1.03 -12.12 10.15
CA ILE A 128 -1.86 -11.98 8.95
C ILE A 128 -3.32 -12.15 9.37
N ILE A 129 -4.10 -11.09 9.22
CA ILE A 129 -5.51 -11.03 9.62
C ILE A 129 -6.43 -10.78 8.41
N PRO A 130 -7.72 -11.14 8.49
CA PRO A 130 -8.70 -10.78 7.46
C PRO A 130 -8.80 -9.26 7.28
N ALA A 131 -8.96 -8.80 6.03
CA ALA A 131 -9.09 -7.38 5.75
C ALA A 131 -10.27 -6.72 6.51
N GLU A 132 -11.39 -7.45 6.69
CA GLU A 132 -12.53 -6.96 7.49
C GLU A 132 -12.12 -6.62 8.93
N GLU A 133 -11.23 -7.40 9.53
CA GLU A 133 -10.70 -7.15 10.86
C GLU A 133 -9.75 -5.95 10.88
N ALA A 134 -8.88 -5.84 9.86
CA ALA A 134 -7.99 -4.69 9.74
C ALA A 134 -8.76 -3.36 9.68
N TYR A 135 -9.82 -3.29 8.86
CA TYR A 135 -10.67 -2.11 8.73
C TYR A 135 -11.52 -1.77 9.97
N LYS A 136 -11.53 -2.61 11.01
CA LYS A 136 -12.15 -2.28 12.31
C LYS A 136 -11.25 -1.40 13.18
N ASP A 137 -9.96 -1.27 12.86
CA ASP A 137 -9.05 -0.39 13.60
C ASP A 137 -9.53 1.09 13.52
N PRO A 138 -9.58 1.83 14.66
CA PRO A 138 -10.06 3.21 14.69
C PRO A 138 -9.34 4.19 13.74
N ILE A 139 -8.11 3.88 13.31
CA ILE A 139 -7.36 4.72 12.37
C ILE A 139 -8.13 4.92 11.06
N PHE A 140 -8.87 3.90 10.60
CA PHE A 140 -9.63 3.95 9.34
C PHE A 140 -10.89 4.81 9.41
N ASN A 141 -11.24 5.36 10.59
CA ASN A 141 -12.31 6.36 10.72
C ASN A 141 -11.79 7.81 10.61
N LYS A 142 -10.48 8.00 10.42
CA LYS A 142 -9.89 9.33 10.18
C LYS A 142 -10.13 9.76 8.73
N SER A 143 -10.36 11.06 8.54
CA SER A 143 -10.55 11.68 7.23
C SER A 143 -9.44 12.72 7.04
N PRO A 144 -8.31 12.37 6.39
CA PRO A 144 -7.23 13.32 6.18
C PRO A 144 -7.64 14.46 5.23
N ASN A 145 -7.10 15.66 5.40
CA ASN A 145 -7.30 16.77 4.46
C ASN A 145 -6.57 16.47 3.14
N HIS A 146 -5.37 15.91 3.21
CA HIS A 146 -4.66 15.41 2.04
C HIS A 146 -5.37 14.20 1.42
N ALA A 147 -5.59 14.25 0.10
CA ALA A 147 -6.35 13.26 -0.67
C ALA A 147 -5.47 12.55 -1.70
N GLY A 148 -4.68 11.59 -1.24
CA GLY A 148 -3.72 10.83 -2.03
C GLY A 148 -2.83 9.97 -1.14
N GLU A 149 -2.10 9.05 -1.76
CA GLU A 149 -1.14 8.16 -1.07
C GLU A 149 -1.81 7.28 0.01
N SER A 150 -1.01 6.62 0.86
CA SER A 150 -1.53 5.83 1.98
C SER A 150 -2.15 6.72 3.07
N LEU A 151 -3.10 6.17 3.84
CA LEU A 151 -3.75 6.88 4.95
C LEU A 151 -2.74 7.39 5.98
N ILE A 152 -1.70 6.59 6.28
CA ILE A 152 -0.67 6.97 7.24
C ILE A 152 0.17 8.12 6.69
N TRP A 153 0.53 8.10 5.40
CA TRP A 153 1.21 9.22 4.77
C TRP A 153 0.36 10.49 4.82
N ALA A 154 -0.92 10.40 4.44
CA ALA A 154 -1.83 11.55 4.40
C ALA A 154 -2.04 12.18 5.78
N LEU A 155 -2.23 11.36 6.82
CA LEU A 155 -2.36 11.83 8.20
C LEU A 155 -1.04 12.42 8.74
N ALA A 156 0.11 11.84 8.39
CA ALA A 156 1.40 12.39 8.76
C ALA A 156 1.62 13.75 8.10
N LYS A 157 1.24 13.88 6.82
CA LYS A 157 1.30 15.13 6.08
C LYS A 157 0.38 16.20 6.66
N ASP A 158 -0.84 15.83 7.06
CA ASP A 158 -1.78 16.74 7.75
C ASP A 158 -1.23 17.28 9.07
N SER A 159 -0.44 16.48 9.80
CA SER A 159 0.10 16.89 11.10
C SER A 159 1.18 17.97 10.99
N GLY A 160 1.93 18.01 9.89
CA GLY A 160 3.11 18.87 9.73
C GLY A 160 4.35 18.42 10.51
N ASP A 161 4.24 17.38 11.36
CA ASP A 161 5.32 16.97 12.27
C ASP A 161 6.38 16.06 11.61
N PHE A 162 6.11 15.55 10.39
CA PHE A 162 6.92 14.50 9.75
C PHE A 162 7.51 14.91 8.40
N GLU A 163 7.52 16.20 8.06
CA GLU A 163 7.96 16.70 6.75
C GLU A 163 9.37 16.21 6.35
N GLU A 164 10.30 16.11 7.31
CA GLU A 164 11.69 15.69 7.07
C GLU A 164 11.84 14.22 6.65
N ILE A 165 10.83 13.38 6.92
CA ILE A 165 10.88 11.94 6.62
C ILE A 165 9.88 11.51 5.55
N LEU A 166 8.93 12.38 5.19
CA LEU A 166 7.96 12.12 4.14
C LEU A 166 8.59 12.37 2.76
N ARG A 167 8.24 11.49 1.83
CA ARG A 167 8.60 11.61 0.41
C ARG A 167 7.38 12.05 -0.39
N TYR A 168 7.59 12.74 -1.50
CA TYR A 168 6.53 13.00 -2.48
C TYR A 168 7.00 12.75 -3.93
N PRO A 169 6.29 11.93 -4.72
CA PRO A 169 5.20 11.02 -4.32
C PRO A 169 5.60 10.08 -3.18
N ALA A 170 4.64 9.55 -2.42
CA ALA A 170 4.98 8.73 -1.25
C ALA A 170 5.78 7.49 -1.64
N GLU A 171 5.34 6.86 -2.73
CA GLU A 171 6.00 5.72 -3.37
C GLU A 171 6.08 5.97 -4.87
N ASP A 172 7.24 5.70 -5.46
CA ASP A 172 7.48 5.91 -6.88
C ASP A 172 8.78 5.21 -7.30
N SER A 173 8.78 4.63 -8.51
CA SER A 173 9.93 3.96 -9.15
C SER A 173 11.29 4.65 -8.98
N ARG A 174 11.33 5.98 -8.82
CA ARG A 174 12.56 6.76 -8.61
C ARG A 174 13.33 6.34 -7.36
N TYR A 175 12.66 5.76 -6.36
CA TYR A 175 13.30 5.34 -5.11
C TYR A 175 13.89 3.92 -5.22
N GLU A 176 13.30 3.05 -6.05
CA GLU A 176 13.73 1.66 -6.20
C GLU A 176 14.74 1.50 -7.34
N LYS A 177 14.64 2.32 -8.38
CA LYS A 177 15.40 2.18 -9.63
C LYS A 177 16.90 1.98 -9.39
N ASN A 178 17.54 2.86 -8.63
CA ASN A 178 19.00 2.80 -8.44
C ASN A 178 19.45 1.53 -7.69
N LYS A 179 18.65 1.07 -6.71
CA LYS A 179 18.94 -0.16 -5.95
C LYS A 179 18.78 -1.39 -6.85
N MET A 180 17.74 -1.43 -7.67
CA MET A 180 17.53 -2.50 -8.65
C MET A 180 18.61 -2.53 -9.73
N ASP A 181 19.00 -1.36 -10.26
CA ASP A 181 20.07 -1.24 -11.27
C ASP A 181 21.41 -1.78 -10.73
N HIS A 182 21.77 -1.43 -9.49
CA HIS A 182 22.99 -1.94 -8.84
C HIS A 182 23.00 -3.45 -8.64
N LEU A 183 21.83 -4.05 -8.44
CA LEU A 183 21.66 -5.50 -8.28
C LEU A 183 21.52 -6.21 -9.64
N GLY A 184 21.55 -5.46 -10.75
CA GLY A 184 21.35 -6.01 -12.08
C GLY A 184 19.96 -6.63 -12.26
N LEU A 185 18.91 -6.05 -11.67
CA LEU A 185 17.51 -6.50 -11.76
C LEU A 185 16.77 -5.77 -12.88
#